data_AF-A0A9D2EHA7-F1
#
_entry.id   AF-A0A9D2EHA7-F1
#
_cell.length_a   1.000
_cell.length_b   1.000
_cell.length_c   1.000
_cell.angle_alpha   90.00
_cell.angle_beta   90.00
_cell.angle_gamma   90.00
#
_symmetry.space_group_name_H-M   'P 1'
#
loop_
_entity.id
_entity.type
_entity.pdbx_description
1 polymer ?
#
loop_
_entity_poly.entity_id
_entity_poly.type
_entity_poly.pdbx_seq_one_letter_code
_entity_poly.pdbx_strand_id
1 'polypeptide(L)'
;TDHLAMVLPADPTVVPVEVLLDAAADTELVVELHEVARPQNYVPHRLVRTLTVQVAAGEKQWVTLPLEWDLEDPQNAFVVLRANTHVRLHTADGALPGVLTLTHRELPPEEEYTEQWREWKQVLLRGSVCLRLLEPTEAFAAERAVGGYARPWGGPQLWISQPLAHDPAPQLELTWDDAVTVAEVAAIFDDDLDEDLINLHHHRTPFDVLPTLVRDYRIEARSAGQWRTVTAETGNRHRHRRHRLPAPIEADGVRLVVEATNGAEHARVVSLRAWRT
;
A
#
# COMPACT_ATOMS: atom_id res chain seq x y z
N THR A 1 21.62 4.29 -15.88
CA THR A 1 22.78 5.12 -15.48
C THR A 1 22.66 5.56 -14.05
N ASP A 2 21.44 5.81 -13.56
CA ASP A 2 21.22 6.19 -12.16
C ASP A 2 20.82 4.98 -11.30
N HIS A 3 20.97 5.10 -9.99
CA HIS A 3 20.42 4.13 -9.05
C HIS A 3 18.90 4.25 -9.02
N LEU A 4 18.24 3.11 -8.89
CA LEU A 4 16.80 3.05 -8.68
C LEU A 4 16.56 2.46 -7.30
N ALA A 5 15.52 2.93 -6.61
CA ALA A 5 15.09 2.35 -5.35
C ALA A 5 13.62 1.99 -5.36
N MET A 6 13.29 0.99 -4.55
CA MET A 6 11.93 0.59 -4.24
C MET A 6 11.71 0.77 -2.73
N VAL A 7 10.62 1.40 -2.35
CA VAL A 7 10.13 1.34 -0.97
C VAL A 7 9.16 0.19 -0.87
N LEU A 8 9.35 -0.69 0.12
CA LEU A 8 8.49 -1.84 0.36
C LEU A 8 7.94 -1.78 1.78
N PRO A 9 6.61 -1.79 1.98
CA PRO A 9 6.01 -2.06 3.28
C PRO A 9 6.44 -3.42 3.80
N ALA A 10 6.96 -3.48 5.03
CA ALA A 10 7.50 -4.72 5.58
C ALA A 10 6.95 -4.98 6.98
N ASP A 11 6.37 -6.18 7.15
CA ASP A 11 5.80 -6.67 8.40
C ASP A 11 5.50 -8.17 8.29
N PRO A 12 5.99 -9.04 9.20
CA PRO A 12 7.05 -8.78 10.19
C PRO A 12 8.46 -8.88 9.59
N THR A 13 8.58 -9.19 8.29
CA THR A 13 9.86 -9.37 7.60
C THR A 13 9.87 -8.67 6.25
N VAL A 14 11.08 -8.38 5.76
CA VAL A 14 11.31 -8.19 4.32
C VAL A 14 11.56 -9.57 3.72
N VAL A 15 10.58 -10.07 2.96
CA VAL A 15 10.67 -11.35 2.26
C VAL A 15 11.50 -11.23 0.98
N PRO A 16 11.99 -12.34 0.40
CA PRO A 16 12.55 -12.34 -0.94
C PRO A 16 11.58 -11.73 -1.97
N VAL A 17 12.11 -10.89 -2.85
CA VAL A 17 11.35 -10.19 -3.90
C VAL A 17 11.95 -10.55 -5.24
N GLU A 18 11.10 -10.78 -6.24
CA GLU A 18 11.56 -10.87 -7.62
C GLU A 18 11.24 -9.58 -8.37
N VAL A 19 12.17 -9.17 -9.21
CA VAL A 19 11.99 -8.06 -10.16
C VAL A 19 12.10 -8.58 -11.59
N LEU A 20 11.27 -8.03 -12.48
CA LEU A 20 11.32 -8.38 -13.90
C LEU A 20 12.30 -7.44 -14.63
N LEU A 21 13.31 -8.01 -15.29
CA LEU A 21 14.31 -7.25 -16.01
C LEU A 21 14.74 -7.89 -17.34
N ASP A 22 15.37 -7.07 -18.19
CA ASP A 22 16.22 -7.51 -19.29
C ASP A 22 17.68 -7.28 -18.92
N ALA A 23 18.58 -8.16 -19.37
CA ALA A 23 20.02 -8.06 -19.24
C ALA A 23 20.70 -8.25 -20.60
N ALA A 24 21.43 -7.25 -21.07
CA ALA A 24 22.09 -7.26 -22.38
C ALA A 24 23.36 -8.15 -22.42
N ALA A 25 23.91 -8.49 -21.25
CA ALA A 25 25.07 -9.37 -21.08
C ALA A 25 25.01 -9.99 -19.67
N ASP A 26 25.74 -11.08 -19.46
CA ASP A 26 25.97 -11.61 -18.12
C ASP A 26 26.58 -10.53 -17.24
N THR A 27 25.97 -10.28 -16.08
CA THR A 27 26.31 -9.14 -15.24
C THR A 27 25.99 -9.38 -13.77
N GLU A 28 26.39 -8.43 -12.94
CA GLU A 28 26.14 -8.43 -11.51
C GLU A 28 25.24 -7.25 -11.13
N LEU A 29 24.13 -7.53 -10.47
CA LEU A 29 23.25 -6.52 -9.91
C LEU A 29 23.57 -6.37 -8.42
N VAL A 30 24.13 -5.21 -8.04
CA VAL A 30 24.37 -4.87 -6.64
C VAL A 30 23.11 -4.24 -6.06
N VAL A 31 22.64 -4.80 -4.94
CA VAL A 31 21.44 -4.38 -4.24
C VAL A 31 21.78 -4.03 -2.80
N GLU A 32 21.20 -2.94 -2.30
CA GLU A 32 21.34 -2.52 -0.92
C GLU A 32 19.98 -2.46 -0.26
N LEU A 33 19.91 -2.99 0.96
CA LEU A 33 18.74 -2.89 1.81
C LEU A 33 19.03 -1.91 2.94
N HIS A 34 18.19 -0.90 3.07
CA HIS A 34 18.28 0.12 4.09
C HIS A 34 17.01 0.14 4.93
N GLU A 35 17.18 0.42 6.23
CA GLU A 35 16.06 0.81 7.09
C GLU A 35 15.76 2.29 6.93
N VAL A 36 14.62 2.71 7.50
CA VAL A 36 14.26 4.12 7.62
C VAL A 36 14.47 4.61 9.05
N ALA A 37 14.86 5.88 9.22
CA ALA A 37 15.13 6.43 10.57
C ALA A 37 13.89 6.54 11.46
N ARG A 38 12.71 6.68 10.84
CA ARG A 38 11.43 6.91 11.54
C ARG A 38 10.28 6.28 10.75
N PRO A 39 9.17 5.90 11.41
CA PRO A 39 8.02 5.27 10.74
C PRO A 39 7.41 6.08 9.58
N GLN A 40 7.49 7.41 9.62
CA GLN A 40 6.95 8.29 8.57
C GLN A 40 7.90 8.49 7.37
N ASN A 41 9.10 7.89 7.37
CA ASN A 41 10.11 8.13 6.36
C ASN A 41 9.99 7.16 5.17
N TYR A 42 10.35 7.67 3.99
CA TYR A 42 10.38 6.96 2.70
C TYR A 42 11.73 7.18 1.99
N VAL A 43 12.79 7.38 2.78
CA VAL A 43 14.16 7.65 2.32
C VAL A 43 15.12 6.78 3.13
N PRO A 44 16.24 6.33 2.55
CA PRO A 44 17.15 5.41 3.23
C PRO A 44 17.83 6.10 4.41
N HIS A 45 18.16 5.33 5.44
CA HIS A 45 18.92 5.81 6.59
C HIS A 45 20.14 4.93 6.87
N ARG A 46 19.96 3.78 7.52
CA ARG A 46 21.05 2.86 7.85
C ARG A 46 21.03 1.69 6.88
N LEU A 47 22.19 1.42 6.28
CA LEU A 47 22.41 0.22 5.49
C LEU A 47 22.31 -1.01 6.39
N VAL A 48 21.37 -1.89 6.08
CA VAL A 48 21.20 -3.20 6.73
C VAL A 48 22.16 -4.20 6.10
N ARG A 49 22.17 -4.28 4.77
CA ARG A 49 23.07 -5.18 4.02
C ARG A 49 23.22 -4.79 2.56
N THR A 50 24.31 -5.24 1.96
CA THR A 50 24.54 -5.24 0.51
C THR A 50 24.61 -6.67 0.00
N LEU A 51 23.99 -6.94 -1.15
CA LEU A 51 24.00 -8.23 -1.83
C LEU A 51 24.34 -8.02 -3.31
N THR A 52 24.96 -9.03 -3.91
CA THR A 52 25.28 -9.07 -5.35
C THR A 52 24.57 -10.27 -5.96
N VAL A 53 23.71 -10.02 -6.95
CA VAL A 53 22.94 -11.05 -7.66
C VAL A 53 23.52 -11.22 -9.05
N GLN A 54 23.84 -12.47 -9.42
CA GLN A 54 24.28 -12.80 -10.77
C GLN A 54 23.07 -12.80 -11.71
N VAL A 55 23.19 -12.10 -12.83
CA VAL A 55 22.12 -11.95 -13.82
C VAL A 55 22.67 -12.40 -15.17
N ALA A 56 22.11 -13.48 -15.71
CA ALA A 56 22.47 -13.96 -17.04
C ALA A 56 21.89 -13.05 -18.13
N ALA A 57 22.52 -12.98 -19.30
CA ALA A 57 21.98 -12.30 -20.46
C ALA A 57 20.61 -12.90 -20.86
N GLY A 58 19.62 -12.04 -21.12
CA GLY A 58 18.28 -12.48 -21.50
C GLY A 58 17.22 -11.40 -21.27
N GLU A 59 16.05 -11.60 -21.87
CA GLU A 59 14.91 -10.68 -21.78
C GLU A 59 13.79 -11.27 -20.90
N LYS A 60 13.05 -10.38 -20.21
CA LYS A 60 11.85 -10.68 -19.41
C LYS A 60 12.07 -11.81 -18.39
N GLN A 61 13.20 -11.74 -17.69
CA GLN A 61 13.55 -12.69 -16.64
C GLN A 61 13.17 -12.15 -15.27
N TRP A 62 12.55 -13.01 -14.45
CA TRP A 62 12.37 -12.76 -13.04
C TRP A 62 13.67 -13.08 -12.31
N VAL A 63 14.24 -12.07 -11.64
CA VAL A 63 15.47 -12.19 -10.86
C VAL A 63 15.13 -12.04 -9.39
N THR A 64 15.49 -13.04 -8.60
CA THR A 64 15.26 -13.05 -7.15
C THR A 64 16.28 -12.20 -6.41
N LEU A 65 15.78 -11.30 -5.57
CA LEU A 65 16.53 -10.49 -4.62
C LEU A 65 16.36 -11.11 -3.22
N PRO A 66 17.39 -11.76 -2.65
CA PRO A 66 17.32 -12.41 -1.34
C PRO A 66 17.45 -11.36 -0.21
N LEU A 67 16.41 -10.55 -0.03
CA LEU A 67 16.39 -9.39 0.86
C LEU A 67 16.17 -9.73 2.35
N GLU A 68 15.92 -11.00 2.68
CA GLU A 68 15.57 -11.52 4.02
C GLU A 68 16.09 -10.66 5.17
N TRP A 69 15.15 -10.05 5.90
CA TRP A 69 15.40 -9.23 7.07
C TRP A 69 14.21 -9.26 8.03
N ASP A 70 14.42 -9.79 9.23
CA ASP A 70 13.43 -9.78 10.31
C ASP A 70 13.37 -8.41 11.00
N LEU A 71 12.16 -7.92 11.23
CA LEU A 71 11.93 -6.60 11.80
C LEU A 71 11.48 -6.73 13.26
N GLU A 72 12.02 -5.88 14.12
CA GLU A 72 11.51 -5.74 15.50
C GLU A 72 10.15 -5.03 15.51
N ASP A 73 10.01 -3.98 14.70
CA ASP A 73 8.81 -3.19 14.51
C ASP A 73 8.48 -3.04 13.01
N PRO A 74 7.18 -2.96 12.64
CA PRO A 74 6.77 -2.71 11.27
C PRO A 74 7.32 -1.38 10.72
N GLN A 75 7.89 -1.41 9.52
CA GLN A 75 8.43 -0.22 8.86
C GLN A 75 8.50 -0.38 7.33
N ASN A 76 8.86 0.71 6.67
CA ASN A 76 9.24 0.67 5.26
C ASN A 76 10.68 0.18 5.13
N ALA A 77 10.93 -0.73 4.19
CA ALA A 77 12.26 -1.09 3.73
C ALA A 77 12.61 -0.29 2.47
N PHE A 78 13.83 0.24 2.39
CA PHE A 78 14.32 0.99 1.25
C PHE A 78 15.37 0.17 0.50
N VAL A 79 15.01 -0.32 -0.70
CA VAL A 79 15.83 -1.24 -1.50
C VAL A 79 16.45 -0.49 -2.66
N VAL A 80 17.76 -0.33 -2.70
CA VAL A 80 18.49 0.30 -3.80
C VAL A 80 18.99 -0.76 -4.75
N LEU A 81 18.65 -0.62 -6.03
CA LEU A 81 19.27 -1.30 -7.16
C LEU A 81 20.33 -0.37 -7.74
N ARG A 82 21.61 -0.72 -7.58
CA ARG A 82 22.71 0.09 -8.13
C ARG A 82 22.64 0.11 -9.65
N ALA A 83 23.17 1.19 -10.20
CA ALA A 83 23.14 1.44 -11.63
C ALA A 83 23.96 0.37 -12.36
N ASN A 84 23.35 -0.25 -13.36
CA ASN A 84 24.02 -1.22 -14.22
C ASN A 84 23.62 -0.92 -15.67
N THR A 85 24.61 -0.74 -16.56
CA THR A 85 24.39 -0.37 -17.97
C THR A 85 23.81 -1.49 -18.82
N HIS A 86 23.86 -2.73 -18.34
CA HIS A 86 23.32 -3.90 -19.02
C HIS A 86 21.90 -4.24 -18.58
N VAL A 87 21.41 -3.68 -17.47
CA VAL A 87 20.10 -4.02 -16.89
C VAL A 87 19.04 -2.99 -17.25
N ARG A 88 17.84 -3.47 -17.61
CA ARG A 88 16.63 -2.66 -17.77
C ARG A 88 15.48 -3.29 -17.00
N LEU A 89 14.85 -2.54 -16.11
CA LEU A 89 13.69 -3.02 -15.35
C LEU A 89 12.40 -2.81 -16.16
N HIS A 90 11.50 -3.78 -16.07
CA HIS A 90 10.12 -3.62 -16.56
C HIS A 90 9.30 -2.89 -15.51
N THR A 91 8.30 -2.15 -15.97
CA THR A 91 7.39 -1.37 -15.12
C THR A 91 5.95 -1.71 -15.44
N ALA A 92 5.07 -1.58 -14.46
CA ALA A 92 3.64 -1.75 -14.62
C ALA A 92 2.89 -0.53 -14.05
N ASP A 93 1.70 -0.28 -14.58
CA ASP A 93 0.72 0.61 -13.95
C ASP A 93 0.12 -0.06 -12.71
N GLY A 94 -0.43 0.74 -11.79
CA GLY A 94 -1.08 0.25 -10.58
C GLY A 94 -0.12 0.12 -9.41
N ALA A 95 0.18 1.24 -8.75
CA ALA A 95 0.93 1.24 -7.51
C ALA A 95 0.15 0.57 -6.36
N LEU A 96 0.82 -0.32 -5.62
CA LEU A 96 0.35 -0.78 -4.32
C LEU A 96 0.63 0.31 -3.28
N PRO A 97 -0.27 0.53 -2.31
CA PRO A 97 -0.12 1.64 -1.38
C PRO A 97 1.12 1.42 -0.52
N GLY A 98 1.95 2.45 -0.41
CA GLY A 98 3.24 2.41 0.27
C GLY A 98 4.38 1.77 -0.52
N VAL A 99 4.13 1.25 -1.73
CA VAL A 99 5.19 0.79 -2.65
C VAL A 99 5.56 1.93 -3.60
N LEU A 100 6.73 2.51 -3.40
CA LEU A 100 7.21 3.66 -4.20
C LEU A 100 8.42 3.27 -5.04
N THR A 101 8.55 3.87 -6.22
CA THR A 101 9.78 3.78 -7.01
C THR A 101 10.47 5.14 -7.01
N LEU A 102 11.78 5.16 -6.75
CA LEU A 102 12.58 6.38 -6.70
C LEU A 102 13.83 6.25 -7.57
N THR A 103 14.32 7.36 -8.10
CA THR A 103 15.66 7.44 -8.70
C THR A 103 16.56 8.33 -7.87
N HIS A 104 17.84 7.98 -7.84
CA HIS A 104 18.87 8.79 -7.22
C HIS A 104 19.36 9.87 -8.17
N ARG A 105 19.48 11.10 -7.68
CA ARG A 105 20.06 12.25 -8.37
C ARG A 105 21.08 12.90 -7.45
N GLU A 106 22.32 13.04 -7.91
CA GLU A 106 23.31 13.87 -7.22
C GLU A 106 22.83 15.32 -7.19
N LEU A 107 22.81 15.91 -5.99
CA LEU A 107 22.45 17.32 -5.82
C LEU A 107 23.66 18.20 -6.11
N PRO A 108 23.52 19.22 -6.97
CA PRO A 108 24.56 20.25 -7.11
C PRO A 108 24.82 20.93 -5.75
N PRO A 109 26.04 21.41 -5.47
CA PRO A 109 26.37 22.08 -4.21
C PRO A 109 25.45 23.27 -3.88
N GLU A 110 24.90 23.93 -4.90
CA GLU A 110 23.97 25.06 -4.77
C GLU A 110 22.58 24.65 -4.25
N GLU A 111 22.21 23.37 -4.34
CA GLU A 111 20.90 22.82 -3.94
C GLU A 111 20.96 22.04 -2.59
N GLU A 112 22.14 21.88 -1.98
CA GLU A 112 22.38 20.98 -0.83
C GLU A 112 21.51 21.29 0.40
N TYR A 113 21.12 22.55 0.64
CA TYR A 113 20.38 22.98 1.84
C TYR A 113 18.92 23.33 1.61
N THR A 114 18.37 22.97 0.45
CA THR A 114 17.00 23.35 0.10
C THR A 114 16.04 22.17 0.29
N GLU A 115 15.05 22.32 1.18
CA GLU A 115 14.09 21.25 1.55
C GLU A 115 13.31 20.66 0.36
N GLN A 116 13.23 21.40 -0.74
CA GLN A 116 12.57 21.00 -1.99
C GLN A 116 13.36 19.95 -2.80
N TRP A 117 14.62 19.71 -2.48
CA TRP A 117 15.51 18.90 -3.32
C TRP A 117 16.11 17.75 -2.52
N ARG A 118 15.59 16.55 -2.79
CA ARG A 118 16.08 15.29 -2.21
C ARG A 118 16.88 14.53 -3.27
N GLU A 119 17.91 13.81 -2.83
CA GLU A 119 18.69 12.89 -3.67
C GLU A 119 17.80 11.82 -4.27
N TRP A 120 16.84 11.32 -3.49
CA TRP A 120 15.85 10.34 -3.94
C TRP A 120 14.56 11.03 -4.36
N LYS A 121 14.22 10.90 -5.64
CA LYS A 121 12.98 11.45 -6.21
C LYS A 121 12.07 10.34 -6.66
N GLN A 122 10.81 10.41 -6.24
CA GLN A 122 9.79 9.48 -6.72
C GLN A 122 9.61 9.61 -8.23
N VAL A 123 9.51 8.47 -8.87
CA VAL A 123 9.18 8.29 -10.28
C VAL A 123 8.02 7.30 -10.38
N LEU A 124 7.39 7.20 -11.55
CA LEU A 124 6.26 6.29 -11.76
C LEU A 124 5.09 6.57 -10.79
N LEU A 125 4.64 7.82 -10.65
CA LEU A 125 3.61 8.28 -9.69
C LEU A 125 2.29 7.46 -9.66
N ARG A 126 2.03 6.55 -10.61
CA ARG A 126 0.85 5.67 -10.65
C ARG A 126 1.19 4.22 -11.02
N GLY A 127 2.47 3.87 -10.92
CA GLY A 127 3.00 2.58 -11.31
C GLY A 127 4.13 2.15 -10.40
N SER A 128 4.78 1.07 -10.79
CA SER A 128 5.92 0.52 -10.06
C SER A 128 6.84 -0.25 -10.99
N VAL A 129 8.02 -0.59 -10.50
CA VAL A 129 8.79 -1.70 -11.08
C VAL A 129 7.95 -2.97 -10.99
N CYS A 130 7.95 -3.76 -12.06
CA CYS A 130 7.35 -5.08 -12.06
C CYS A 130 8.05 -5.95 -11.00
N LEU A 131 7.37 -6.15 -9.88
CA LEU A 131 7.87 -6.91 -8.74
C LEU A 131 6.81 -7.90 -8.25
N ARG A 132 7.28 -8.96 -7.58
CA ARG A 132 6.41 -9.87 -6.83
C ARG A 132 7.12 -10.35 -5.58
N LEU A 133 6.36 -10.49 -4.49
CA LEU A 133 6.83 -11.14 -3.28
C LEU A 133 6.78 -12.66 -3.49
N LEU A 134 7.76 -13.39 -2.96
CA LEU A 134 7.74 -14.85 -2.96
C LEU A 134 6.96 -15.45 -1.79
N GLU A 135 6.67 -14.63 -0.79
CA GLU A 135 5.95 -14.99 0.43
C GLU A 135 4.94 -13.88 0.79
N PRO A 136 3.85 -14.19 1.51
CA PRO A 136 2.91 -13.19 1.98
C PRO A 136 3.53 -12.17 2.94
N THR A 137 2.94 -10.99 3.05
CA THR A 137 3.30 -9.93 4.01
C THR A 137 2.07 -9.57 4.86
N GLU A 138 2.31 -9.23 6.12
CA GLU A 138 1.26 -8.76 7.05
C GLU A 138 1.04 -7.24 6.97
N ALA A 139 1.82 -6.53 6.13
CA ALA A 139 1.73 -5.08 5.97
C ALA A 139 0.36 -4.59 5.49
N PHE A 140 -0.46 -5.49 4.94
CA PHE A 140 -1.81 -5.25 4.43
C PHE A 140 -2.89 -6.13 5.11
N ALA A 141 -2.57 -6.76 6.24
CA ALA A 141 -3.48 -7.66 6.94
C ALA A 141 -4.73 -6.93 7.48
N ALA A 142 -5.78 -7.68 7.80
CA ALA A 142 -7.06 -7.12 8.24
C ALA A 142 -6.92 -6.29 9.53
N GLU A 143 -6.01 -6.69 10.41
CA GLU A 143 -5.68 -6.05 11.69
C GLU A 143 -5.20 -4.60 11.50
N ARG A 144 -4.62 -4.28 10.33
CA ARG A 144 -4.18 -2.92 10.00
C ARG A 144 -5.34 -1.93 9.95
N ALA A 145 -6.54 -2.39 9.60
CA ALA A 145 -7.74 -1.56 9.56
C ALA A 145 -8.40 -1.34 10.94
N VAL A 146 -7.93 -2.01 12.00
CA VAL A 146 -8.38 -1.76 13.38
C VAL A 146 -7.38 -0.87 14.14
N GLY A 147 -6.17 -0.67 13.59
CA GLY A 147 -5.07 0.05 14.21
C GLY A 147 -5.31 1.53 14.54
N GLY A 148 -4.22 2.17 15.00
CA GLY A 148 -4.26 3.52 15.58
C GLY A 148 -4.14 4.69 14.58
N TYR A 149 -3.59 4.47 13.39
CA TYR A 149 -3.26 5.53 12.44
C TYR A 149 -4.18 5.52 11.22
N ALA A 150 -4.78 6.67 10.92
CA ALA A 150 -5.60 6.86 9.70
C ALA A 150 -4.77 7.38 8.50
N ARG A 151 -3.47 7.08 8.50
CA ARG A 151 -2.48 7.55 7.51
C ARG A 151 -1.28 6.60 7.50
N PRO A 152 -0.45 6.61 6.45
CA PRO A 152 0.81 5.89 6.45
C PRO A 152 1.70 6.29 7.64
N TRP A 153 2.17 5.28 8.36
CA TRP A 153 3.03 5.36 9.54
C TRP A 153 3.62 3.97 9.82
N GLY A 154 4.92 3.77 9.56
CA GLY A 154 5.55 2.44 9.69
C GLY A 154 5.00 1.44 8.68
N GLY A 155 4.57 1.94 7.52
CA GLY A 155 3.83 1.20 6.51
C GLY A 155 2.48 1.85 6.15
N PRO A 156 1.68 1.19 5.30
CA PRO A 156 0.46 1.74 4.70
C PRO A 156 -0.70 1.98 5.68
N GLN A 157 -0.76 1.22 6.78
CA GLN A 157 -1.83 1.29 7.79
C GLN A 157 -3.23 1.10 7.18
N LEU A 158 -3.38 0.08 6.34
CA LEU A 158 -4.65 -0.28 5.70
C LEU A 158 -4.70 -1.77 5.37
N TRP A 159 -5.91 -2.29 5.22
CA TRP A 159 -6.17 -3.62 4.65
C TRP A 159 -6.36 -3.55 3.14
N ILE A 160 -5.88 -4.57 2.41
CA ILE A 160 -6.13 -4.77 0.97
C ILE A 160 -6.81 -6.13 0.75
N SER A 161 -7.86 -6.16 -0.07
CA SER A 161 -8.53 -7.40 -0.48
C SER A 161 -7.77 -8.15 -1.58
N GLN A 162 -8.21 -9.38 -1.88
CA GLN A 162 -7.98 -9.95 -3.20
C GLN A 162 -8.59 -9.06 -4.30
N PRO A 163 -8.12 -9.13 -5.57
CA PRO A 163 -8.76 -8.37 -6.64
C PRO A 163 -10.25 -8.68 -6.71
N LEU A 164 -11.08 -7.66 -6.97
CA LEU A 164 -12.54 -7.80 -7.05
C LEU A 164 -13.00 -8.75 -8.16
N ALA A 165 -12.16 -8.98 -9.17
CA ALA A 165 -12.40 -10.00 -10.19
C ALA A 165 -12.36 -11.43 -9.63
N HIS A 166 -11.61 -11.66 -8.55
CA HIS A 166 -11.46 -12.96 -7.89
C HIS A 166 -12.38 -13.11 -6.66
N ASP A 167 -12.53 -12.03 -5.89
CA ASP A 167 -13.48 -11.93 -4.78
C ASP A 167 -14.40 -10.72 -5.01
N PRO A 168 -15.59 -10.89 -5.61
CA PRO A 168 -16.47 -9.78 -5.96
C PRO A 168 -17.09 -9.03 -4.78
N ALA A 169 -16.97 -9.55 -3.56
CA ALA A 169 -17.58 -8.96 -2.37
C ALA A 169 -16.70 -9.16 -1.13
N PRO A 170 -15.45 -8.66 -1.13
CA PRO A 170 -14.52 -8.91 -0.04
C PRO A 170 -15.01 -8.20 1.21
N GLN A 171 -14.71 -8.81 2.36
CA GLN A 171 -15.30 -8.44 3.63
C GLN A 171 -14.22 -8.17 4.66
N LEU A 172 -14.41 -7.10 5.43
CA LEU A 172 -13.62 -6.80 6.61
C LEU A 172 -14.55 -6.87 7.83
N GLU A 173 -14.28 -7.80 8.74
CA GLU A 173 -15.13 -8.13 9.87
C GLU A 173 -14.48 -7.76 11.21
N LEU A 174 -15.22 -7.05 12.05
CA LEU A 174 -14.99 -6.91 13.48
C LEU A 174 -15.81 -7.99 14.20
N THR A 175 -15.19 -8.71 15.12
CA THR A 175 -15.86 -9.71 15.97
C THR A 175 -15.61 -9.43 17.44
N TRP A 176 -16.59 -9.76 18.28
CA TRP A 176 -16.49 -9.68 19.74
C TRP A 176 -16.89 -11.02 20.36
N ASP A 177 -16.25 -11.40 21.46
CA ASP A 177 -16.58 -12.61 22.21
C ASP A 177 -17.99 -12.55 22.80
N ASP A 178 -18.38 -11.36 23.28
CA ASP A 178 -19.71 -11.06 23.81
C ASP A 178 -20.39 -9.97 22.95
N ALA A 179 -21.72 -10.03 22.87
CA ALA A 179 -22.48 -9.01 22.17
C ALA A 179 -22.25 -7.61 22.80
N VAL A 180 -22.05 -6.62 21.94
CA VAL A 180 -21.86 -5.23 22.32
C VAL A 180 -22.94 -4.33 21.70
N THR A 181 -23.29 -3.27 22.42
CA THR A 181 -24.14 -2.21 21.90
C THR A 181 -23.40 -1.36 20.86
N VAL A 182 -23.85 -1.41 19.61
CA VAL A 182 -23.36 -0.60 18.49
C VAL A 182 -24.42 0.45 18.11
N ALA A 183 -24.05 1.72 18.10
CA ALA A 183 -24.91 2.84 17.69
C ALA A 183 -24.37 3.59 16.45
N GLU A 184 -23.08 3.47 16.16
CA GLU A 184 -22.45 4.03 14.96
C GLU A 184 -21.38 3.09 14.43
N VAL A 185 -21.30 2.97 13.10
CA VAL A 185 -20.17 2.32 12.43
C VAL A 185 -19.48 3.35 11.53
N ALA A 186 -18.16 3.44 11.61
CA ALA A 186 -17.35 4.35 10.83
C ALA A 186 -16.31 3.59 10.00
N ALA A 187 -16.14 4.01 8.76
CA ALA A 187 -15.12 3.50 7.86
C ALA A 187 -14.28 4.66 7.29
N ILE A 188 -12.97 4.43 7.20
CA ILE A 188 -12.04 5.30 6.46
C ILE A 188 -11.52 4.47 5.28
N PHE A 189 -11.84 4.93 4.07
CA PHE A 189 -11.42 4.31 2.83
C PHE A 189 -10.08 4.89 2.35
N ASP A 190 -9.43 4.19 1.41
CA ASP A 190 -8.24 4.69 0.73
C ASP A 190 -8.64 5.72 -0.32
N ASP A 191 -8.24 6.97 -0.12
CA ASP A 191 -8.28 8.05 -1.10
C ASP A 191 -6.87 8.44 -1.50
N ASP A 192 -5.97 7.46 -1.61
CA ASP A 192 -4.58 7.57 -2.08
C ASP A 192 -3.89 8.86 -1.62
N LEU A 193 -3.39 8.84 -0.38
CA LEU A 193 -2.74 10.00 0.23
C LEU A 193 -1.43 10.45 -0.46
N ASP A 194 -0.95 9.72 -1.47
CA ASP A 194 0.21 10.07 -2.28
C ASP A 194 -0.17 10.81 -3.58
N GLU A 195 -1.44 10.80 -3.97
CA GLU A 195 -1.92 11.40 -5.23
C GLU A 195 -2.70 12.71 -4.99
N ASP A 196 -2.29 13.77 -5.67
CA ASP A 196 -3.03 15.02 -5.72
C ASP A 196 -4.20 14.90 -6.73
N LEU A 197 -5.45 14.98 -6.25
CA LEU A 197 -6.62 15.06 -7.13
C LEU A 197 -6.76 16.46 -7.76
N ILE A 198 -6.15 16.65 -8.94
CA ILE A 198 -6.15 17.94 -9.64
C ILE A 198 -7.27 18.01 -10.68
N ASN A 199 -8.38 18.68 -10.35
CA ASN A 199 -9.55 18.83 -11.22
C ASN A 199 -9.81 20.27 -11.73
N LEU A 200 -9.11 21.28 -11.18
CA LEU A 200 -9.30 22.71 -11.48
C LEU A 200 -8.02 23.42 -11.95
N HIS A 201 -7.07 22.70 -12.54
CA HIS A 201 -5.80 23.25 -13.03
C HIS A 201 -5.56 22.95 -14.52
N HIS A 202 -4.50 23.54 -15.10
CA HIS A 202 -4.14 23.33 -16.52
C HIS A 202 -3.65 21.90 -16.81
N HIS A 203 -3.10 21.23 -15.80
CA HIS A 203 -2.88 19.79 -15.80
C HIS A 203 -3.95 19.16 -14.91
N ARG A 204 -4.52 18.04 -15.36
CA ARG A 204 -5.59 17.33 -14.66
C ARG A 204 -5.19 15.89 -14.40
N THR A 205 -5.65 15.35 -13.28
CA THR A 205 -5.66 13.90 -13.09
C THR A 205 -6.58 13.25 -14.13
N PRO A 206 -6.31 12.00 -14.55
CA PRO A 206 -7.11 11.31 -15.56
C PRO A 206 -8.46 10.79 -15.02
N PHE A 207 -8.77 11.08 -13.75
CA PHE A 207 -9.97 10.65 -13.05
C PHE A 207 -10.55 11.81 -12.24
N ASP A 208 -11.88 11.83 -12.11
CA ASP A 208 -12.64 12.82 -11.32
C ASP A 208 -12.82 12.41 -9.84
N VAL A 209 -12.64 11.12 -9.56
CA VAL A 209 -12.66 10.52 -8.23
C VAL A 209 -11.51 9.53 -8.17
N LEU A 210 -10.80 9.47 -7.05
CA LEU A 210 -9.65 8.58 -6.92
C LEU A 210 -10.05 7.11 -7.13
N PRO A 211 -9.37 6.36 -8.01
CA PRO A 211 -9.75 4.98 -8.34
C PRO A 211 -9.80 4.04 -7.13
N THR A 212 -8.94 4.28 -6.15
CA THR A 212 -8.79 3.52 -4.90
C THR A 212 -9.95 3.68 -3.94
N LEU A 213 -10.73 4.76 -4.06
CA LEU A 213 -11.84 5.02 -3.17
C LEU A 213 -12.96 4.00 -3.37
N VAL A 214 -13.33 3.32 -2.28
CA VAL A 214 -14.50 2.44 -2.24
C VAL A 214 -15.76 3.25 -2.59
N ARG A 215 -16.47 2.79 -3.63
CA ARG A 215 -17.63 3.46 -4.23
C ARG A 215 -18.94 2.90 -3.69
N ASP A 216 -19.09 1.58 -3.77
CA ASP A 216 -20.32 0.89 -3.37
C ASP A 216 -19.96 -0.11 -2.27
N TYR A 217 -20.71 -0.08 -1.18
CA TYR A 217 -20.50 -0.97 -0.05
C TYR A 217 -21.75 -1.06 0.81
N ARG A 218 -21.81 -2.10 1.63
CA ARG A 218 -22.79 -2.23 2.70
C ARG A 218 -22.12 -2.60 4.01
N ILE A 219 -22.76 -2.20 5.10
CA ILE A 219 -22.37 -2.62 6.44
C ILE A 219 -23.45 -3.54 6.95
N GLU A 220 -23.03 -4.68 7.47
CA GLU A 220 -23.90 -5.66 8.09
C GLU A 220 -23.49 -5.84 9.55
N ALA A 221 -24.46 -6.15 10.40
CA ALA A 221 -24.22 -6.49 11.79
C ALA A 221 -24.82 -7.87 12.10
N ARG A 222 -24.10 -8.67 12.87
CA ARG A 222 -24.52 -9.98 13.34
C ARG A 222 -25.17 -9.85 14.71
N SER A 223 -26.44 -10.23 14.80
CA SER A 223 -27.23 -10.22 16.03
C SER A 223 -27.95 -11.55 16.14
N ALA A 224 -27.87 -12.21 17.30
CA ALA A 224 -28.46 -13.54 17.51
C ALA A 224 -28.07 -14.55 16.40
N GLY A 225 -26.80 -14.53 15.98
CA GLY A 225 -26.25 -15.43 14.95
C GLY A 225 -26.66 -15.10 13.51
N GLN A 226 -27.39 -14.00 13.26
CA GLN A 226 -27.84 -13.63 11.92
C GLN A 226 -27.25 -12.29 11.47
N TRP A 227 -26.71 -12.26 10.25
CA TRP A 227 -26.27 -11.04 9.59
C TRP A 227 -27.45 -10.27 9.01
N ARG A 228 -27.51 -8.97 9.30
CA ARG A 228 -28.46 -8.04 8.68
C ARG A 228 -27.74 -6.80 8.19
N THR A 229 -28.12 -6.32 7.00
CA THR A 229 -27.66 -5.03 6.49
C THR A 229 -28.21 -3.90 7.37
N VAL A 230 -27.32 -3.08 7.89
CA VAL A 230 -27.67 -1.90 8.72
C VAL A 230 -27.54 -0.60 7.94
N THR A 231 -26.70 -0.56 6.90
CA THR A 231 -26.61 0.54 5.94
C THR A 231 -26.02 0.04 4.62
N ALA A 232 -26.33 0.74 3.53
CA ALA A 232 -25.74 0.53 2.21
C ALA A 232 -25.52 1.90 1.56
N GLU A 233 -24.40 2.03 0.86
CA GLU A 233 -24.00 3.25 0.16
C GLU A 233 -23.65 2.90 -1.28
N THR A 234 -24.09 3.76 -2.21
CA THR A 234 -23.70 3.68 -3.62
C THR A 234 -23.14 5.03 -4.07
N GLY A 235 -22.13 5.02 -4.94
CA GLY A 235 -21.53 6.24 -5.50
C GLY A 235 -20.78 7.09 -4.48
N ASN A 236 -20.19 6.46 -3.45
CA ASN A 236 -19.43 7.16 -2.42
C ASN A 236 -18.27 8.01 -3.01
N ARG A 237 -18.15 9.24 -2.51
CA ARG A 237 -17.06 10.18 -2.82
C ARG A 237 -16.36 10.72 -1.58
N HIS A 238 -16.62 10.14 -0.40
CA HIS A 238 -16.00 10.57 0.84
C HIS A 238 -15.11 9.47 1.39
N ARG A 239 -13.89 9.86 1.76
CA ARG A 239 -12.94 8.99 2.44
C ARG A 239 -13.46 8.49 3.78
N HIS A 240 -13.95 9.40 4.63
CA HIS A 240 -14.47 9.08 5.95
C HIS A 240 -15.99 9.03 5.91
N ARG A 241 -16.56 7.86 6.25
CA ARG A 241 -18.00 7.62 6.32
C ARG A 241 -18.38 7.21 7.73
N ARG A 242 -19.39 7.88 8.28
CA ARG A 242 -19.96 7.58 9.59
C ARG A 242 -21.43 7.28 9.42
N HIS A 243 -21.86 6.14 9.93
CA HIS A 243 -23.21 5.63 9.80
C HIS A 243 -23.80 5.47 11.20
N ARG A 244 -24.53 6.49 11.65
CA ARG A 244 -25.29 6.41 12.89
C ARG A 244 -26.54 5.56 12.65
N LEU A 245 -26.72 4.53 13.47
CA LEU A 245 -27.85 3.62 13.37
C LEU A 245 -29.13 4.30 13.91
N PRO A 246 -30.31 4.04 13.33
CA PRO A 246 -31.57 4.61 13.82
C PRO A 246 -31.87 4.22 15.28
N ALA A 247 -31.46 3.02 15.68
CA ALA A 247 -31.48 2.54 17.04
C ALA A 247 -30.20 1.73 17.30
N PRO A 248 -29.61 1.81 18.50
CA PRO A 248 -28.50 0.93 18.86
C PRO A 248 -28.90 -0.53 18.75
N ILE A 249 -27.95 -1.37 18.36
CA ILE A 249 -28.13 -2.82 18.21
C ILE A 249 -27.16 -3.55 19.11
N GLU A 250 -27.60 -4.67 19.69
CA GLU A 250 -26.68 -5.63 20.29
C GLU A 250 -26.13 -6.51 19.16
N ALA A 251 -24.81 -6.53 19.00
CA ALA A 251 -24.14 -7.27 17.94
C ALA A 251 -22.84 -7.91 18.43
N ASP A 252 -22.56 -9.12 17.97
CA ASP A 252 -21.30 -9.83 18.20
C ASP A 252 -20.38 -9.83 16.96
N GLY A 253 -20.82 -9.16 15.88
CA GLY A 253 -20.03 -8.95 14.68
C GLY A 253 -20.53 -7.76 13.85
N VAL A 254 -19.62 -7.05 13.22
CA VAL A 254 -19.91 -6.00 12.23
C VAL A 254 -18.98 -6.22 11.05
N ARG A 255 -19.51 -6.25 9.83
CA ARG A 255 -18.68 -6.37 8.63
C ARG A 255 -19.00 -5.28 7.63
N LEU A 256 -17.94 -4.79 7.01
CA LEU A 256 -18.00 -3.99 5.79
C LEU A 256 -17.87 -4.95 4.61
N VAL A 257 -18.83 -4.94 3.70
CA VAL A 257 -18.77 -5.66 2.43
C VAL A 257 -18.59 -4.64 1.32
N VAL A 258 -17.47 -4.71 0.61
CA VAL A 258 -17.18 -3.82 -0.52
C VAL A 258 -17.75 -4.43 -1.79
N GLU A 259 -18.49 -3.65 -2.56
CA GLU A 259 -19.15 -4.11 -3.78
C GLU A 259 -18.51 -3.50 -5.04
N ALA A 260 -17.93 -2.30 -4.92
CA ALA A 260 -17.15 -1.69 -5.99
C ALA A 260 -16.21 -0.57 -5.50
N THR A 261 -15.15 -0.33 -6.28
CA THR A 261 -14.28 0.85 -6.19
C THR A 261 -14.58 1.83 -7.33
N ASN A 262 -13.88 2.97 -7.37
CA ASN A 262 -13.93 3.90 -8.50
C ASN A 262 -12.97 3.54 -9.65
N GLY A 263 -12.28 2.39 -9.58
CA GLY A 263 -11.42 1.90 -10.66
C GLY A 263 -10.25 1.04 -10.22
N ALA A 264 -9.93 0.99 -8.92
CA ALA A 264 -8.89 0.10 -8.41
C ALA A 264 -9.34 -1.36 -8.38
N GLU A 265 -8.42 -2.28 -8.69
CA GLU A 265 -8.70 -3.72 -8.72
C GLU A 265 -8.99 -4.29 -7.33
N HIS A 266 -8.48 -3.67 -6.26
CA HIS A 266 -8.60 -4.15 -4.89
C HIS A 266 -9.43 -3.18 -4.04
N ALA A 267 -10.21 -3.72 -3.11
CA ALA A 267 -10.77 -2.93 -2.02
C ALA A 267 -9.67 -2.59 -1.02
N ARG A 268 -9.65 -1.34 -0.54
CA ARG A 268 -8.66 -0.84 0.42
C ARG A 268 -9.36 -0.07 1.53
N VAL A 269 -9.11 -0.47 2.77
CA VAL A 269 -9.78 0.10 3.96
C VAL A 269 -8.74 0.46 5.00
N VAL A 270 -8.64 1.75 5.30
CA VAL A 270 -7.72 2.31 6.30
C VAL A 270 -8.24 2.06 7.71
N SER A 271 -9.55 2.20 7.92
CA SER A 271 -10.12 1.90 9.24
C SER A 271 -11.56 1.42 9.18
N LEU A 272 -11.93 0.49 10.07
CA LEU A 272 -13.30 0.12 10.40
C LEU A 272 -13.49 0.13 11.92
N ARG A 273 -14.46 0.90 12.41
CA ARG A 273 -14.74 1.06 13.85
C ARG A 273 -16.22 1.03 14.16
N ALA A 274 -16.58 0.52 15.33
CA ALA A 274 -17.93 0.55 15.88
C ALA A 274 -17.93 1.33 17.21
N TRP A 275 -18.94 2.17 17.42
CA TRP A 275 -19.09 3.02 18.60
C TRP A 275 -20.45 2.82 19.26
N ARG A 276 -20.50 3.01 20.58
CA ARG A 276 -21.72 2.91 21.38
C ARG A 276 -22.57 4.21 21.38
N THR A 277 -22.01 5.36 20.96
CA THR A 277 -22.66 6.70 21.01
C THR A 277 -22.30 7.58 19.83
#